data_AF-A0A377ST97-F1
#
_entry.id   AF-A0A377ST97-F1
#
_cell.length_a   1.000
_cell.length_b   1.000
_cell.length_c   1.000
_cell.angle_alpha   90.00
_cell.angle_beta   90.00
_cell.angle_gamma   90.00
#
_symmetry.space_group_name_H-M   'P 1'
#
loop_
_entity.id
_entity.type
_entity.pdbx_description
1 polymer ?
#
loop_
_entity_poly.entity_id
_entity_poly.type
_entity_poly.pdbx_seq_one_letter_code
_entity_poly.pdbx_strand_id
1 'polypeptide(L)'
;MNPISSSSLQIEATDSPPIAENKAYRKKAETAAVQFESFFIQDMLKQMRKATREISSEDSIFKNTINSDMLDFADQAVAAELAKQRVFGVANAIMAQLLPEK
;
A
#
# COMPACT_ATOMS: atom_id res chain seq x y z
N MET A 1 -45.03 -15.51 -31.50
CA MET A 1 -44.27 -15.19 -30.28
C MET A 1 -43.04 -16.07 -30.21
N ASN A 2 -41.83 -15.51 -30.36
CA ASN A 2 -40.59 -16.18 -30.00
C ASN A 2 -40.29 -15.84 -28.53
N PRO A 3 -40.01 -16.81 -27.64
CA PRO A 3 -39.47 -16.50 -26.34
C PRO A 3 -38.01 -16.07 -26.48
N ILE A 4 -37.68 -14.90 -25.93
CA ILE A 4 -36.32 -14.37 -25.84
C ILE A 4 -35.55 -15.30 -24.91
N SER A 5 -34.58 -16.04 -25.44
CA SER A 5 -33.58 -16.74 -24.63
C SER A 5 -32.74 -15.70 -23.89
N SER A 6 -32.97 -15.58 -22.59
CA SER A 6 -32.12 -14.84 -21.67
C SER A 6 -30.78 -15.57 -21.56
N SER A 7 -29.84 -15.26 -22.45
CA SER A 7 -28.43 -15.62 -22.25
C SER A 7 -27.91 -14.83 -21.06
N SER A 8 -28.09 -15.40 -19.86
CA SER A 8 -27.35 -15.02 -18.68
C SER A 8 -25.87 -15.13 -19.03
N LEU A 9 -25.15 -13.99 -18.97
CA LEU A 9 -23.70 -13.93 -19.08
C LEU A 9 -23.12 -14.87 -18.02
N GLN A 10 -22.84 -16.09 -18.43
CA GLN A 10 -22.06 -17.05 -17.68
C GLN A 10 -20.66 -16.44 -17.59
N ILE A 11 -20.38 -15.78 -16.47
CA ILE A 11 -19.00 -15.44 -16.12
C ILE A 11 -18.29 -16.78 -16.03
N GLU A 12 -17.48 -17.10 -17.04
CA GLU A 12 -16.54 -18.20 -16.98
C GLU A 12 -15.63 -17.95 -15.77
N ALA A 13 -15.97 -18.60 -14.67
CA ALA A 13 -15.04 -18.82 -13.59
C ALA A 13 -13.89 -19.62 -14.19
N THR A 14 -12.84 -18.92 -14.61
CA THR A 14 -11.57 -19.52 -14.90
C THR A 14 -11.19 -20.34 -13.68
N ASP A 15 -10.94 -21.63 -13.90
CA ASP A 15 -10.50 -22.61 -12.92
C ASP A 15 -9.09 -22.25 -12.40
N SER A 16 -9.02 -21.12 -11.70
CA SER A 16 -7.89 -20.75 -10.87
C SER A 16 -8.18 -21.37 -9.50
N PRO A 17 -7.22 -22.12 -8.91
CA PRO A 17 -7.37 -22.56 -7.52
C PRO A 17 -7.71 -21.34 -6.67
N PRO A 18 -8.50 -21.50 -5.59
CA PRO A 18 -8.89 -20.39 -4.73
C PRO A 18 -7.64 -19.55 -4.47
N ILE A 19 -7.78 -18.23 -4.51
CA ILE A 19 -6.69 -17.25 -4.37
C ILE A 19 -5.76 -17.62 -3.18
N ALA A 20 -6.36 -18.24 -2.16
CA ALA A 20 -5.77 -18.86 -0.99
C ALA A 20 -5.04 -20.21 -1.17
N GLU A 21 -4.76 -20.69 -2.38
CA GLU A 21 -3.97 -21.91 -2.66
C GLU A 21 -2.82 -21.64 -3.64
N ASN A 22 -2.89 -20.55 -4.42
CA ASN A 22 -1.87 -20.22 -5.40
C ASN A 22 -0.63 -19.57 -4.73
N LYS A 23 0.45 -20.35 -4.56
CA LYS A 23 1.73 -19.89 -3.97
C LYS A 23 2.34 -18.70 -4.73
N ALA A 24 2.20 -18.64 -6.06
CA ALA A 24 2.70 -17.53 -6.86
C ALA A 24 1.88 -16.25 -6.62
N TYR A 25 0.57 -16.39 -6.42
CA TYR A 25 -0.30 -15.27 -6.05
C TYR A 25 0.08 -14.72 -4.66
N ARG A 26 0.25 -15.58 -3.65
CA ARG A 26 0.65 -15.13 -2.30
C ARG A 26 1.95 -14.35 -2.31
N LYS A 27 2.96 -14.81 -3.05
CA LYS A 27 4.25 -14.11 -3.15
C LYS A 27 4.10 -12.72 -3.79
N LYS A 28 3.26 -12.61 -4.83
CA LYS A 28 2.95 -11.32 -5.46
C LYS A 28 2.20 -10.40 -4.51
N ALA A 29 1.18 -10.91 -3.81
CA ALA A 29 0.43 -10.16 -2.81
C ALA A 29 1.32 -9.67 -1.66
N GLU A 30 2.22 -10.53 -1.18
CA GLU A 30 3.19 -10.18 -0.13
C GLU A 30 4.13 -9.07 -0.58
N THR A 31 4.63 -9.16 -1.82
CA THR A 31 5.50 -8.13 -2.40
C THR A 31 4.75 -6.79 -2.53
N ALA A 32 3.51 -6.84 -3.00
CA ALA A 32 2.66 -5.65 -3.14
C ALA A 32 2.30 -5.05 -1.77
N ALA A 33 2.07 -5.88 -0.75
CA ALA A 33 1.76 -5.43 0.61
C ALA A 33 2.95 -4.70 1.25
N VAL A 34 4.17 -5.21 1.07
CA VAL A 34 5.40 -4.53 1.54
C VAL A 34 5.62 -3.21 0.79
N GLN A 35 5.39 -3.18 -0.52
CA GLN A 35 5.48 -1.92 -1.30
C GLN A 35 4.44 -0.91 -0.84
N PHE A 36 3.20 -1.33 -0.61
CA PHE A 36 2.16 -0.47 -0.06
C PHE A 36 2.57 0.09 1.30
N GLU A 37 3.10 -0.73 2.21
CA GLU A 37 3.59 -0.27 3.52
C GLU A 37 4.70 0.78 3.36
N SER A 38 5.61 0.62 2.40
CA SER A 38 6.64 1.64 2.13
C SER A 38 6.05 2.97 1.67
N PHE A 39 5.05 2.97 0.79
CA PHE A 39 4.36 4.20 0.37
C PHE A 39 3.59 4.84 1.52
N PHE A 40 2.94 4.02 2.36
CA PHE A 40 2.21 4.50 3.52
C PHE A 40 3.14 5.19 4.53
N ILE A 41 4.29 4.59 4.85
CA ILE A 41 5.28 5.20 5.75
C ILE A 41 5.83 6.50 5.16
N GLN A 42 6.17 6.50 3.87
CA GLN A 42 6.67 7.70 3.19
C GLN A 42 5.65 8.84 3.26
N ASP A 43 4.38 8.55 2.99
CA ASP A 43 3.32 9.55 3.06
C ASP A 43 3.08 10.05 4.49
N MET A 44 3.12 9.15 5.48
CA MET A 44 3.03 9.53 6.89
C MET A 44 4.17 10.49 7.29
N LEU A 45 5.42 10.18 6.92
CA LEU A 45 6.57 11.05 7.20
C LEU A 45 6.40 12.43 6.54
N LYS A 46 5.92 12.45 5.29
CA LYS A 46 5.64 13.69 4.56
C LYS A 46 4.53 14.52 5.23
N GLN A 47 3.46 13.87 5.67
CA GLN A 47 2.36 14.50 6.39
C GLN A 47 2.81 15.05 7.74
N MET A 48 3.60 14.30 8.51
CA MET A 48 4.19 14.78 9.78
C MET A 48 5.01 16.04 9.55
N ARG A 49 5.88 16.06 8.54
CA ARG A 49 6.66 17.25 8.19
C ARG A 49 5.77 18.43 7.77
N LYS A 50 4.69 18.16 7.03
CA LYS A 50 3.72 19.20 6.64
C LYS A 50 3.02 19.79 7.86
N ALA A 51 2.55 18.96 8.78
CA ALA A 51 1.93 19.42 10.03
C ALA A 51 2.92 20.24 10.88
N THR A 52 4.17 19.79 11.01
CA THR A 52 5.21 20.56 11.72
C THR A 52 5.44 21.93 11.09
N ARG A 53 5.39 22.04 9.76
CA ARG A 53 5.51 23.32 9.05
C ARG A 53 4.35 24.26 9.31
N GLU A 54 3.12 23.75 9.29
CA GLU A 54 1.92 24.55 9.51
C GLU A 54 1.84 25.12 10.94
N ILE A 55 2.39 24.40 11.92
CA ILE A 55 2.41 24.81 13.33
C ILE A 55 3.65 25.65 13.67
N SER A 56 4.69 25.61 12.83
CA SER A 56 5.94 26.35 13.05
C SER A 56 5.77 27.86 12.87
N SER A 57 6.46 28.63 13.71
CA SER A 57 6.54 30.10 13.58
C SER A 57 7.21 30.52 12.26
N GLU A 58 6.99 31.77 11.84
CA GLU A 58 7.49 32.26 10.55
C GLU A 58 9.02 32.26 10.42
N ASP A 59 9.73 32.39 11.55
CA ASP A 59 11.20 32.35 11.63
C ASP A 59 11.77 30.93 11.83
N SER A 60 10.94 29.90 11.77
CA SER A 60 11.36 28.52 12.03
C SER A 60 12.14 27.91 10.86
N ILE A 61 13.28 27.27 11.17
CA ILE A 61 14.07 26.47 10.23
C ILE A 61 13.27 25.35 9.55
N PHE A 62 12.16 24.91 10.15
CA PHE A 62 11.29 23.87 9.60
C PHE A 62 10.42 24.36 8.45
N LYS A 63 10.19 25.68 8.33
CA LYS A 63 9.35 26.29 7.26
C LYS A 63 10.04 26.27 5.89
N ASN A 64 11.37 26.11 5.85
CA ASN A 64 12.15 26.14 4.62
C ASN A 64 12.00 24.85 3.79
N THR A 65 11.54 25.00 2.54
CA THR A 65 11.34 23.89 1.59
C THR A 65 12.54 23.63 0.67
N ILE A 66 13.62 24.40 0.80
CA ILE A 66 14.77 24.35 -0.13
C ILE A 66 15.36 22.93 -0.27
N ASN A 67 15.34 22.15 0.80
CA ASN A 67 15.87 20.78 0.83
C ASN A 67 14.77 19.70 0.82
N SER A 68 13.52 20.05 0.50
CA SER A 68 12.40 19.10 0.56
C SER A 68 12.62 17.88 -0.32
N ASP A 69 13.22 18.06 -1.49
CA ASP A 69 13.34 16.99 -2.49
C ASP A 69 14.41 15.97 -2.09
N MET A 70 15.53 16.45 -1.52
CA MET A 70 16.55 15.57 -0.94
C MET A 70 16.01 14.81 0.27
N LEU A 71 15.18 15.46 1.09
CA LEU A 71 14.51 14.83 2.22
C LEU A 71 13.46 13.80 1.77
N ASP A 72 12.70 14.08 0.71
CA ASP A 72 11.70 13.15 0.16
C ASP A 72 12.36 11.88 -0.40
N PHE A 73 13.54 12.00 -1.02
CA PHE A 73 14.35 10.86 -1.43
C PHE A 73 14.89 10.06 -0.24
N ALA A 74 15.39 10.74 0.80
CA ALA A 74 15.84 10.09 2.03
C ALA A 74 14.69 9.32 2.73
N ASP A 75 13.52 9.95 2.82
CA ASP A 75 12.32 9.34 3.39
C ASP A 75 11.89 8.11 2.59
N GLN A 76 12.01 8.13 1.25
CA GLN A 76 11.73 6.96 0.43
C GLN A 76 12.64 5.78 0.77
N ALA A 77 13.95 6.02 0.94
CA ALA A 77 14.91 4.98 1.31
C ALA A 77 14.64 4.43 2.72
N VAL A 78 14.36 5.31 3.68
CA VAL A 78 14.02 4.93 5.06
C VAL A 78 12.71 4.13 5.11
N ALA A 79 11.67 4.60 4.42
CA ALA A 79 10.37 3.94 4.37
C ALA A 79 10.46 2.54 3.74
N ALA A 80 11.26 2.39 2.68
CA ALA A 80 11.50 1.09 2.06
C ALA A 80 12.18 0.10 3.02
N GLU A 81 13.12 0.56 3.85
CA GLU A 81 13.80 -0.31 4.81
C GLU A 81 12.90 -0.69 6.00
N LEU A 82 12.15 0.28 6.54
CA LEU A 82 11.19 0.04 7.62
C LEU A 82 10.06 -0.92 7.21
N ALA A 83 9.58 -0.82 5.96
CA ALA A 83 8.55 -1.71 5.43
C ALA A 83 9.05 -3.17 5.31
N LYS A 84 10.32 -3.40 4.95
CA LYS A 84 10.88 -4.76 4.93
C LYS A 84 10.90 -5.41 6.30
N GLN A 85 11.14 -4.61 7.34
CA GLN A 85 11.13 -5.07 8.73
C GLN A 85 9.70 -5.32 9.26
N ARG A 86 8.66 -4.96 8.50
CA ARG A 86 7.24 -5.11 8.87
C ARG A 86 6.88 -4.53 10.23
N VAL A 87 7.56 -3.45 10.64
CA VAL A 87 7.45 -2.88 11.99
C VAL A 87 6.06 -2.29 12.23
N PHE A 88 5.38 -1.80 11.19
CA PHE A 88 4.05 -1.20 11.31
C PHE A 88 2.91 -2.21 11.18
N GLY A 89 3.19 -3.40 10.63
CA GLY A 89 2.22 -4.50 10.53
C GLY A 89 1.12 -4.29 9.49
N VAL A 90 1.18 -3.23 8.69
CA VAL A 90 0.17 -2.94 7.66
C VAL A 90 0.22 -4.01 6.56
N ALA A 91 1.42 -4.41 6.15
CA ALA A 91 1.59 -5.49 5.19
C ALA A 91 0.98 -6.81 5.70
N ASN A 92 1.10 -7.09 7.00
CA ASN A 92 0.51 -8.29 7.60
C ASN A 92 -1.02 -8.20 7.66
N ALA A 93 -1.57 -7.04 7.99
CA ALA A 93 -3.03 -6.82 8.01
C ALA A 93 -3.64 -6.99 6.62
N ILE A 94 -2.99 -6.47 5.57
CA ILE A 94 -3.43 -6.64 4.17
C ILE A 94 -3.40 -8.13 3.78
N MET A 95 -2.34 -8.85 4.14
CA MET A 95 -2.22 -10.27 3.86
C MET A 95 -3.30 -11.09 4.58
N ALA A 96 -3.63 -10.76 5.83
CA ALA A 96 -4.71 -11.39 6.59
C ALA A 96 -6.10 -11.15 5.97
N GLN A 97 -6.35 -9.95 5.45
CA GLN A 97 -7.61 -9.63 4.79
C GLN A 97 -7.75 -10.33 3.43
N LEU A 98 -6.65 -10.49 2.70
CA LEU A 98 -6.65 -11.09 1.37
C LEU A 98 -6.64 -12.63 1.40
N LEU A 99 -6.05 -13.20 2.44
CA LEU A 99 -5.94 -14.64 2.66
C LEU A 99 -6.54 -14.99 4.02
N PRO A 100 -7.85 -14.84 4.21
CA PRO A 100 -8.48 -15.21 5.48
C PRO A 100 -8.26 -16.71 5.71
N GLU A 101 -7.57 -17.05 6.80
CA GLU A 101 -7.56 -18.41 7.30
C GLU A 101 -8.98 -18.74 7.78
N LYS A 102 -9.53 -19.86 7.32
CA LYS A 102 -10.86 -20.34 7.73
C LYS A 102 -10.90 -20.68 9.21
#